data_AF-A0A965RHX8-F1
#
_entry.id   AF-A0A965RHX8-F1
#
_cell.length_a   1.000
_cell.length_b   1.000
_cell.length_c   1.000
_cell.angle_alpha   90.00
_cell.angle_beta   90.00
_cell.angle_gamma   90.00
#
_symmetry.space_group_name_H-M   'P 1'
#
loop_
_entity.id
_entity.type
_entity.pdbx_description
1 polymer ?
#
loop_
_entity_poly.entity_id
_entity_poly.type
_entity_poly.pdbx_seq_one_letter_code
_entity_poly.pdbx_strand_id
1 'polypeptide(L)'
;MNVKLVSVTPDAEKIISYCARVSNPKGQDSDNYTKLLKYCIDHKHWSIFEMAQLTLEINTTRGLAAQILRHRSFNFQEFCMSGNTNIYFDLPSAIKKGKRQKYSLTLEHLYKNWIKSNFHRNKIANMKVRIFDQKTNTFMHSNIKEVFQTGVKDIFEITLENGKIIESTKEHKVLTKNGFVSLEDAIGLDLINNTAVMSKNTFIGCNGVLLHQDYDWLINAKVRNINNGKGVSGIAEDAGVSYHTIRKWLKKHNLIFSKKETAMYTEIWNKGKFGYSTGTRSAETRKKMSLSAKKGKDSNLWKGGVSSERKMIQADIEKHRNNLLKDYDYLCGLCGDSIHGSFHIHHIVSVSDNVSLAREYSNLMPVHAKCHMDHHKLSGDQKTWREKSSGNTMTVSWSKVKKVKYLGKQMTYDLEINHDSHNYVANGVIVHNSQRYADTTLLSEEIPLFELRRQDNKNRQNSIDDISDEIRSKWNTKIREHFAKSKALYDGMIQDGVAKECARFILPLATPTRLYMNGNLRSWITYISLREKNGTQKEHIEIAKQCKKIFCEQ
;
A
#
# COMPACT_ATOMS: atom_id res chain seq x y z
N MET A 1 -14.18 -11.10 27.93
CA MET A 1 -14.20 -10.10 26.83
C MET A 1 -13.74 -8.75 27.40
N ASN A 2 -13.60 -7.68 26.60
CA ASN A 2 -13.17 -6.38 27.16
C ASN A 2 -13.96 -5.19 26.59
N VAL A 3 -14.30 -4.23 27.44
CA VAL A 3 -14.95 -2.96 27.10
C VAL A 3 -14.11 -1.80 27.62
N LYS A 4 -13.90 -0.77 26.80
CA LYS A 4 -13.12 0.42 27.16
C LYS A 4 -13.89 1.70 26.83
N LEU A 5 -13.79 2.70 27.70
CA LEU A 5 -14.25 4.06 27.41
C LEU A 5 -13.47 4.67 26.23
N VAL A 6 -14.17 5.34 25.33
CA VAL A 6 -13.58 6.12 24.22
C VAL A 6 -13.93 7.61 24.33
N SER A 7 -15.19 7.92 24.62
CA SER A 7 -15.62 9.30 24.93
C SER A 7 -16.92 9.31 25.72
N VAL A 8 -17.12 10.36 26.52
CA VAL A 8 -18.37 10.68 27.21
C VAL A 8 -18.62 12.19 27.07
N THR A 9 -19.87 12.62 27.12
CA THR A 9 -20.21 14.05 27.26
C THR A 9 -19.75 14.56 28.63
N PRO A 10 -18.88 15.60 28.71
CA PRO A 10 -18.51 16.21 30.00
C PRO A 10 -19.73 16.75 30.75
N ASP A 11 -19.72 16.64 32.08
CA ASP A 11 -20.78 17.11 32.98
C ASP A 11 -22.21 16.69 32.55
N ALA A 12 -22.34 15.45 32.04
CA ALA A 12 -23.56 14.94 31.42
C ALA A 12 -24.83 15.15 32.27
N GLU A 13 -24.78 14.88 33.58
CA GLU A 13 -25.91 15.09 34.50
C GLU A 13 -26.34 16.57 34.59
N LYS A 14 -25.38 17.51 34.58
CA LYS A 14 -25.64 18.95 34.62
C LYS A 14 -26.25 19.43 33.31
N ILE A 15 -25.72 18.98 32.16
CA ILE A 15 -26.29 19.28 30.83
C ILE A 15 -27.72 18.75 30.72
N ILE A 16 -27.97 17.51 31.15
CA ILE A 16 -29.32 16.92 31.14
C ILE A 16 -30.26 17.73 32.05
N SER A 17 -29.83 18.15 33.24
CA SER A 17 -30.63 18.99 34.13
C SER A 17 -30.96 20.35 33.52
N TYR A 18 -29.98 21.02 32.92
CA TYR A 18 -30.14 22.30 32.24
C TYR A 18 -31.15 22.21 31.08
N CYS A 19 -31.07 21.13 30.27
CA CYS A 19 -32.02 20.86 29.19
C CYS A 19 -33.41 20.49 29.70
N ALA A 20 -33.51 19.69 30.77
CA ALA A 20 -34.79 19.31 31.38
C ALA A 20 -35.55 20.51 31.98
N ARG A 21 -34.84 21.59 32.32
CA ARG A 21 -35.38 22.83 32.89
C ARG A 21 -35.69 23.92 31.86
N VAL A 22 -35.70 23.61 30.56
CA VAL A 22 -36.06 24.57 29.49
C VAL A 22 -37.43 25.24 29.70
N SER A 23 -38.36 24.58 30.42
CA SER A 23 -39.67 25.12 30.81
C SER A 23 -39.67 25.97 32.10
N ASN A 24 -38.54 26.06 32.81
CA ASN A 24 -38.37 26.89 34.01
C ASN A 24 -37.00 27.61 34.01
N PRO A 25 -36.84 28.68 33.19
CA PRO A 25 -35.55 29.36 33.02
C PRO A 25 -34.97 29.93 34.33
N LYS A 26 -35.80 30.30 35.31
CA LYS A 26 -35.36 30.87 36.59
C LYS A 26 -34.59 29.89 37.48
N GLY A 27 -34.66 28.59 37.20
CA GLY A 27 -33.97 27.54 37.95
C GLY A 27 -32.95 26.75 37.12
N GLN A 28 -32.62 27.19 35.90
CA GLN A 28 -31.98 26.35 34.89
C GLN A 28 -30.56 25.90 35.26
N ASP A 29 -29.77 26.78 35.88
CA ASP A 29 -28.37 26.54 36.26
C ASP A 29 -28.16 25.91 37.65
N SER A 30 -29.22 25.46 38.35
CA SER A 30 -29.07 24.98 39.74
C SER A 30 -28.38 23.61 39.84
N ASP A 31 -27.29 23.54 40.61
CA ASP A 31 -26.46 22.33 40.78
C ASP A 31 -27.16 21.15 41.51
N ASN A 32 -28.41 21.31 41.96
CA ASN A 32 -29.18 20.21 42.53
C ASN A 32 -29.90 19.41 41.43
N TYR A 33 -29.14 18.66 40.64
CA TYR A 33 -29.67 17.87 39.52
C TYR A 33 -30.15 16.47 39.90
N THR A 34 -29.53 15.80 40.88
CA THR A 34 -29.80 14.38 41.22
C THR A 34 -31.28 14.09 41.54
N LYS A 35 -31.95 14.99 42.27
CA LYS A 35 -33.40 14.85 42.57
C LYS A 35 -34.28 14.96 41.33
N LEU A 36 -33.92 15.86 40.40
CA LEU A 36 -34.65 16.04 39.14
C LEU A 36 -34.46 14.84 38.20
N LEU A 37 -33.23 14.35 38.04
CA LEU A 37 -32.94 13.19 37.20
C LEU A 37 -33.69 11.94 37.70
N LYS A 38 -33.72 11.71 39.02
CA LYS A 38 -34.54 10.64 39.61
C LYS A 38 -36.03 10.83 39.32
N TYR A 39 -36.58 12.03 39.55
CA TYR A 39 -37.98 12.34 39.25
C TYR A 39 -38.33 12.05 37.77
N CYS A 40 -37.45 12.42 36.83
CA CYS A 40 -37.62 12.14 35.40
C CYS A 40 -37.59 10.63 35.08
N ILE A 41 -36.77 9.83 35.77
CA ILE A 41 -36.76 8.36 35.64
C ILE A 41 -38.08 7.76 36.15
N ASP A 42 -38.48 8.15 37.37
CA ASP A 42 -39.68 7.63 38.03
C ASP A 42 -40.95 7.93 37.19
N HIS A 43 -41.02 9.11 36.56
CA HIS A 43 -42.11 9.54 35.67
C HIS A 43 -41.92 9.16 34.20
N LYS A 44 -40.87 8.41 33.85
CA LYS A 44 -40.56 7.90 32.50
C LYS A 44 -40.34 9.02 31.44
N HIS A 45 -39.88 10.20 31.85
CA HIS A 45 -39.48 11.30 30.97
C HIS A 45 -38.11 11.03 30.32
N TRP A 46 -38.03 9.99 29.49
CA TRP A 46 -36.78 9.46 28.97
C TRP A 46 -36.07 10.33 27.93
N SER A 47 -36.76 11.29 27.31
CA SER A 47 -36.22 12.13 26.22
C SER A 47 -35.08 13.05 26.67
N ILE A 48 -35.07 13.49 27.93
CA ILE A 48 -33.99 14.34 28.47
C ILE A 48 -32.64 13.60 28.55
N PHE A 49 -32.67 12.27 28.74
CA PHE A 49 -31.47 11.42 28.70
C PHE A 49 -30.92 11.16 27.28
N GLU A 50 -31.48 11.83 26.26
CA GLU A 50 -30.93 11.81 24.90
C GLU A 50 -29.89 12.91 24.65
N MET A 51 -29.79 13.89 25.56
CA MET A 51 -28.93 15.08 25.43
C MET A 51 -27.44 14.83 25.72
N ALA A 52 -27.09 13.67 26.28
CA ALA A 52 -25.71 13.25 26.53
C ALA A 52 -25.42 11.88 25.90
N GLN A 53 -24.16 11.67 25.52
CA GLN A 53 -23.68 10.52 24.74
C GLN A 53 -22.47 9.85 25.39
N LEU A 54 -22.32 8.56 25.12
CA LEU A 54 -21.23 7.72 25.59
C LEU A 54 -20.81 6.78 24.45
N THR A 55 -19.51 6.75 24.15
CA THR A 55 -18.90 5.84 23.17
C THR A 55 -18.00 4.85 23.88
N LEU A 56 -18.29 3.57 23.71
CA LEU A 56 -17.49 2.46 24.22
C LEU A 56 -16.88 1.65 23.06
N GLU A 57 -15.64 1.24 23.24
CA GLU A 57 -14.98 0.20 22.46
C GLU A 57 -15.33 -1.16 23.08
N ILE A 58 -15.81 -2.10 22.27
CA ILE A 58 -16.15 -3.46 22.71
C ILE A 58 -15.34 -4.47 21.88
N ASN A 59 -14.54 -5.29 22.57
CA ASN A 59 -13.75 -6.37 22.01
C ASN A 59 -14.40 -7.72 22.39
N THR A 60 -14.98 -8.39 21.40
CA THR A 60 -15.87 -9.56 21.56
C THR A 60 -15.72 -10.55 20.39
N THR A 61 -16.55 -11.58 20.28
CA THR A 61 -16.55 -12.52 19.13
C THR A 61 -17.49 -12.06 18.02
N ARG A 62 -17.26 -12.46 16.76
CA ARG A 62 -18.15 -12.13 15.63
C ARG A 62 -19.60 -12.55 15.89
N GLY A 63 -19.81 -13.71 16.52
CA GLY A 63 -21.14 -14.18 16.91
C GLY A 63 -21.87 -13.27 17.89
N LEU A 64 -21.17 -12.70 18.88
CA LEU A 64 -21.75 -11.76 19.85
C LEU A 64 -21.88 -10.33 19.27
N ALA A 65 -20.93 -9.88 18.47
CA ALA A 65 -21.02 -8.60 17.75
C ALA A 65 -22.27 -8.53 16.87
N ALA A 66 -22.59 -9.61 16.15
CA ALA A 66 -23.84 -9.71 15.37
C ALA A 66 -25.10 -9.58 16.24
N GLN A 67 -25.06 -9.98 17.52
CA GLN A 67 -26.18 -9.74 18.45
C GLN A 67 -26.26 -8.29 18.91
N ILE A 68 -25.12 -7.63 19.14
CA ILE A 68 -25.01 -6.23 19.57
C ILE A 68 -25.46 -5.26 18.46
N LEU A 69 -25.07 -5.52 17.21
CA LEU A 69 -25.45 -4.71 16.03
C LEU A 69 -26.97 -4.63 15.77
N ARG A 70 -27.79 -5.49 16.41
CA ARG A 70 -29.26 -5.42 16.35
C ARG A 70 -29.84 -4.24 17.15
N HIS A 71 -29.05 -3.58 18.00
CA HIS A 71 -29.48 -2.43 18.79
C HIS A 71 -29.45 -1.14 17.95
N ARG A 72 -30.49 -0.96 17.12
CA ARG A 72 -30.65 0.14 16.13
C ARG A 72 -30.63 1.58 16.68
N SER A 73 -30.61 1.78 17.99
CA SER A 73 -30.50 3.11 18.63
C SER A 73 -29.05 3.54 18.88
N PHE A 74 -28.07 2.75 18.42
CA PHE A 74 -26.65 3.02 18.54
C PHE A 74 -26.01 3.19 17.16
N ASN A 75 -25.00 4.05 17.10
CA ASN A 75 -24.13 4.24 15.95
C ASN A 75 -22.87 3.37 16.09
N PHE A 76 -22.43 2.78 14.98
CA PHE A 76 -21.23 1.94 14.92
C PHE A 76 -20.29 2.48 13.83
N GLN A 77 -18.97 2.49 14.08
CA GLN A 77 -18.02 3.31 13.31
C GLN A 77 -16.68 2.59 13.05
N GLU A 78 -16.07 2.83 11.87
CA GLU A 78 -14.67 2.54 11.54
C GLU A 78 -13.96 3.80 10.98
N PHE A 79 -12.66 3.73 10.66
CA PHE A 79 -11.73 4.87 10.46
C PHE A 79 -11.87 5.60 9.09
N CYS A 80 -11.39 6.85 8.96
CA CYS A 80 -11.70 7.75 7.82
C CYS A 80 -10.67 8.87 7.53
N MET A 81 -10.71 9.47 6.32
CA MET A 81 -9.98 10.68 5.85
C MET A 81 -10.90 11.76 5.24
N SER A 82 -10.41 13.00 5.00
CA SER A 82 -11.19 14.07 4.33
C SER A 82 -11.38 13.81 2.83
N GLY A 83 -12.58 14.09 2.30
CA GLY A 83 -12.91 13.98 0.88
C GLY A 83 -12.06 14.84 -0.05
N ASN A 84 -11.54 15.98 0.41
CA ASN A 84 -10.70 16.89 -0.38
C ASN A 84 -9.27 16.38 -0.56
N THR A 85 -8.85 15.36 0.21
CA THR A 85 -7.46 14.88 0.21
C THR A 85 -7.07 14.30 -1.14
N ASN A 86 -5.98 14.79 -1.73
CA ASN A 86 -5.47 14.32 -3.01
C ASN A 86 -4.58 13.09 -2.84
N ILE A 87 -4.87 12.05 -3.60
CA ILE A 87 -3.99 10.90 -3.80
C ILE A 87 -3.25 11.07 -5.13
N TYR A 88 -1.94 10.81 -5.10
CA TYR A 88 -1.08 10.90 -6.28
C TYR A 88 -0.83 9.52 -6.88
N PHE A 89 -1.07 9.43 -8.18
CA PHE A 89 -0.92 8.23 -9.00
C PHE A 89 0.21 8.40 -10.01
N ASP A 90 1.03 7.36 -10.16
CA ASP A 90 1.97 7.23 -11.28
C ASP A 90 1.27 6.41 -12.39
N LEU A 91 0.98 7.04 -13.54
CA LEU A 91 0.18 6.44 -14.62
C LEU A 91 0.86 5.18 -15.24
N PRO A 92 0.17 4.03 -15.37
CA PRO A 92 0.77 2.80 -15.92
C PRO A 92 1.36 2.94 -17.33
N SER A 93 0.75 3.76 -18.19
CA SER A 93 1.23 4.09 -19.54
C SER A 93 2.48 4.98 -19.54
N ALA A 94 2.67 5.79 -18.49
CA ALA A 94 3.84 6.62 -18.30
C ALA A 94 5.01 5.79 -17.74
N ILE A 95 4.72 4.92 -16.74
CA ILE A 95 5.66 3.93 -16.21
C ILE A 95 6.23 3.06 -17.34
N LYS A 96 5.38 2.45 -18.18
CA LYS A 96 5.81 1.67 -19.36
C LYS A 96 6.66 2.45 -20.37
N LYS A 97 6.58 3.78 -20.39
CA LYS A 97 7.39 4.67 -21.26
C LYS A 97 8.61 5.29 -20.56
N GLY A 98 8.88 4.93 -19.31
CA GLY A 98 9.99 5.49 -18.52
C GLY A 98 9.84 6.98 -18.20
N LYS A 99 8.62 7.52 -18.18
CA LYS A 99 8.30 8.90 -17.84
C LYS A 99 7.38 8.93 -16.62
N ARG A 100 7.56 9.85 -15.67
CA ARG A 100 6.56 10.09 -14.62
C ARG A 100 5.64 11.23 -15.05
N GLN A 101 4.36 10.92 -15.28
CA GLN A 101 3.28 11.90 -15.28
C GLN A 101 2.52 11.71 -13.98
N LYS A 102 2.62 12.70 -13.08
CA LYS A 102 1.80 12.74 -11.85
C LYS A 102 0.35 12.98 -12.26
N TYR A 103 -0.54 12.09 -11.86
CA TYR A 103 -1.98 12.33 -11.90
C TYR A 103 -2.49 12.39 -10.47
N SER A 104 -3.45 13.27 -10.18
CA SER A 104 -4.02 13.43 -8.84
C SER A 104 -5.53 13.49 -8.90
N LEU A 105 -6.18 12.81 -7.95
CA LEU A 105 -7.62 12.90 -7.72
C LEU A 105 -7.87 13.05 -6.22
N THR A 106 -8.92 13.78 -5.86
CA THR A 106 -9.44 13.82 -4.50
C THR A 106 -10.11 12.49 -4.14
N LEU A 107 -10.13 12.15 -2.85
CA LEU A 107 -10.85 10.98 -2.31
C LEU A 107 -12.32 10.97 -2.76
N GLU A 108 -13.00 12.12 -2.71
CA GLU A 108 -14.39 12.25 -3.15
C GLU A 108 -14.55 11.91 -4.65
N HIS A 109 -13.64 12.39 -5.51
CA HIS A 109 -13.70 12.14 -6.95
C HIS A 109 -13.32 10.70 -7.32
N LEU A 110 -12.45 10.07 -6.52
CA LEU A 110 -12.17 8.63 -6.64
C LEU A 110 -13.41 7.81 -6.29
N TYR A 111 -14.06 8.10 -5.16
CA TYR A 111 -15.27 7.41 -4.73
C TYR A 111 -16.43 7.56 -5.73
N LYS A 112 -16.70 8.79 -6.20
CA LYS A 112 -17.71 9.06 -7.24
C LYS A 112 -17.49 8.19 -8.49
N ASN A 113 -16.25 8.04 -8.94
CA ASN A 113 -15.92 7.17 -10.08
C ASN A 113 -15.90 5.67 -9.74
N TRP A 114 -15.59 5.28 -8.50
CA TRP A 114 -15.60 3.88 -8.03
C TRP A 114 -17.00 3.26 -8.02
N ILE A 115 -18.03 4.10 -7.84
CA ILE A 115 -19.45 3.72 -7.93
C ILE A 115 -19.98 3.87 -9.37
N LYS A 116 -19.53 4.88 -10.13
CA LYS A 116 -20.12 5.28 -11.43
C LYS A 116 -20.32 4.13 -12.44
N SER A 117 -19.32 3.26 -12.65
CA SER A 117 -19.50 2.00 -13.38
C SER A 117 -18.31 1.06 -13.22
N ASN A 118 -18.50 -0.24 -13.53
CA ASN A 118 -17.44 -1.26 -13.49
C ASN A 118 -16.20 -0.87 -14.32
N PHE A 119 -16.37 -0.17 -15.44
CA PHE A 119 -15.24 0.35 -16.22
C PHE A 119 -14.41 1.39 -15.45
N HIS A 120 -15.07 2.33 -14.75
CA HIS A 120 -14.39 3.35 -13.94
C HIS A 120 -13.74 2.73 -12.70
N ARG A 121 -14.40 1.78 -12.04
CA ARG A 121 -13.84 0.97 -10.95
C ARG A 121 -12.57 0.23 -11.40
N ASN A 122 -12.64 -0.54 -12.48
CA ASN A 122 -11.49 -1.28 -13.01
C ASN A 122 -10.35 -0.34 -13.43
N LYS A 123 -10.67 0.85 -13.96
CA LYS A 123 -9.66 1.88 -14.28
C LYS A 123 -8.95 2.40 -13.02
N ILE A 124 -9.66 2.58 -11.91
CA ILE A 124 -9.08 3.05 -10.62
C ILE A 124 -8.31 1.93 -9.91
N ALA A 125 -8.84 0.71 -9.86
CA ALA A 125 -8.15 -0.45 -9.29
C ALA A 125 -6.82 -0.74 -10.00
N ASN A 126 -6.71 -0.42 -11.30
CA ASN A 126 -5.46 -0.52 -12.07
C ASN A 126 -4.51 0.69 -11.93
N MET A 127 -4.87 1.73 -11.16
CA MET A 127 -3.94 2.83 -10.86
C MET A 127 -3.01 2.46 -9.69
N LYS A 128 -1.75 2.88 -9.79
CA LYS A 128 -0.74 2.63 -8.76
C LYS A 128 -0.61 3.82 -7.82
N VAL A 129 -0.97 3.59 -6.55
CA VAL A 129 -0.79 4.52 -5.42
C VAL A 129 0.55 4.24 -4.76
N ARG A 130 1.17 5.28 -4.19
CA ARG A 130 2.42 5.16 -3.44
C ARG A 130 2.16 4.75 -1.99
N ILE A 131 2.95 3.79 -1.51
CA ILE A 131 2.94 3.25 -0.15
C ILE A 131 4.35 3.29 0.45
N PHE A 132 4.45 3.35 1.77
CA PHE A 132 5.71 3.25 2.50
C PHE A 132 5.86 1.84 3.07
N ASP A 133 6.88 1.10 2.66
CA ASP A 133 7.20 -0.18 3.31
C ASP A 133 8.12 0.03 4.50
N GLN A 134 7.65 -0.41 5.68
CA GLN A 134 8.39 -0.33 6.94
C GLN A 134 9.55 -1.34 7.01
N LYS A 135 9.51 -2.45 6.25
CA LYS A 135 10.58 -3.46 6.24
C LYS A 135 11.85 -2.95 5.55
N THR A 136 11.69 -2.28 4.39
CA THR A 136 12.79 -1.67 3.62
C THR A 136 13.05 -0.20 3.96
N ASN A 137 12.12 0.48 4.65
CA ASN A 137 12.08 1.94 4.81
C ASN A 137 12.05 2.72 3.48
N THR A 138 11.46 2.13 2.43
CA THR A 138 11.37 2.75 1.09
C THR A 138 9.94 2.93 0.60
N PHE A 139 9.75 3.87 -0.33
CA PHE A 139 8.48 4.03 -1.03
C PHE A 139 8.33 3.05 -2.20
N MET A 140 7.32 2.18 -2.10
CA MET A 140 6.84 1.26 -3.14
C MET A 140 5.52 1.77 -3.75
N HIS A 141 4.96 1.01 -4.70
CA HIS A 141 3.65 1.31 -5.30
C HIS A 141 2.79 0.07 -5.47
N SER A 142 1.56 0.11 -4.95
CA SER A 142 0.56 -0.94 -5.11
C SER A 142 -0.78 -0.38 -5.62
N ASN A 143 -1.72 -1.29 -5.88
CA ASN A 143 -3.02 -1.03 -6.47
C ASN A 143 -4.08 -0.73 -5.39
N ILE A 144 -5.08 0.10 -5.73
CA ILE A 144 -6.27 0.29 -4.88
C ILE A 144 -7.11 -0.99 -4.89
N LYS A 145 -7.50 -1.46 -3.70
CA LYS A 145 -8.47 -2.55 -3.51
C LYS A 145 -9.90 -2.02 -3.43
N GLU A 146 -10.15 -1.01 -2.59
CA GLU A 146 -11.46 -0.33 -2.51
C GLU A 146 -11.33 1.17 -2.18
N VAL A 147 -12.33 1.97 -2.58
CA VAL A 147 -12.56 3.35 -2.10
C VAL A 147 -13.99 3.45 -1.57
N PHE A 148 -14.17 3.99 -0.35
CA PHE A 148 -15.47 4.02 0.33
C PHE A 148 -15.73 5.33 1.08
N GLN A 149 -17.02 5.65 1.27
CA GLN A 149 -17.52 6.78 2.08
C GLN A 149 -17.81 6.30 3.50
N THR A 150 -17.68 7.19 4.49
CA THR A 150 -17.62 6.80 5.91
C THR A 150 -18.50 7.62 6.86
N GLY A 151 -19.20 8.63 6.36
CA GLY A 151 -20.10 9.49 7.13
C GLY A 151 -19.62 10.95 7.24
N VAL A 152 -20.33 11.76 8.02
CA VAL A 152 -19.96 13.14 8.31
C VAL A 152 -19.18 13.18 9.63
N LYS A 153 -17.95 13.69 9.61
CA LYS A 153 -17.06 13.76 10.76
C LYS A 153 -16.40 15.14 10.90
N ASP A 154 -15.91 15.41 12.10
CA ASP A 154 -15.10 16.58 12.44
C ASP A 154 -13.70 16.49 11.79
N ILE A 155 -13.35 17.50 10.99
CA ILE A 155 -12.12 17.53 10.19
C ILE A 155 -11.16 18.62 10.68
N PHE A 156 -9.87 18.26 10.71
CA PHE A 156 -8.75 19.11 11.10
C PHE A 156 -7.76 19.26 9.94
N GLU A 157 -7.48 20.50 9.56
CA GLU A 157 -6.44 20.93 8.64
C GLU A 157 -5.12 21.03 9.40
N ILE A 158 -4.07 20.39 8.87
CA ILE A 158 -2.74 20.35 9.49
C ILE A 158 -1.72 20.85 8.47
N THR A 159 -1.05 21.95 8.79
CA THR A 159 0.05 22.50 7.98
C THR A 159 1.39 22.04 8.56
N LEU A 160 2.22 21.43 7.73
CA LEU A 160 3.60 21.04 8.07
C LEU A 160 4.60 22.14 7.67
N GLU A 161 5.77 22.17 8.31
CA GLU A 161 6.84 23.12 7.97
C GLU A 161 7.29 23.06 6.49
N ASN A 162 7.24 21.87 5.88
CA ASN A 162 7.54 21.68 4.45
C ASN A 162 6.44 22.17 3.48
N GLY A 163 5.43 22.90 3.98
CA GLY A 163 4.35 23.47 3.19
C GLY A 163 3.25 22.50 2.77
N LYS A 164 3.33 21.21 3.16
CA LYS A 164 2.25 20.25 2.91
C LYS A 164 1.11 20.46 3.89
N ILE A 165 -0.11 20.30 3.40
CA ILE A 165 -1.34 20.39 4.18
C ILE A 165 -2.06 19.05 4.09
N ILE A 166 -2.55 18.52 5.20
CA ILE A 166 -3.42 17.33 5.23
C ILE A 166 -4.70 17.64 6.01
N GLU A 167 -5.83 17.17 5.52
CA GLU A 167 -7.13 17.24 6.17
C GLU A 167 -7.53 15.85 6.68
N SER A 168 -7.78 15.70 7.97
CA SER A 168 -8.04 14.38 8.56
C SER A 168 -8.92 14.45 9.81
N THR A 169 -9.34 13.29 10.31
CA THR A 169 -10.07 13.14 11.58
C THR A 169 -9.07 12.91 12.73
N LYS A 170 -9.44 13.26 13.97
CA LYS A 170 -8.55 13.11 15.14
C LYS A 170 -8.08 11.67 15.39
N GLU A 171 -8.92 10.70 15.02
CA GLU A 171 -8.67 9.25 15.15
C GLU A 171 -7.65 8.71 14.14
N HIS A 172 -7.42 9.43 13.03
CA HIS A 172 -6.68 8.88 11.89
C HIS A 172 -5.19 8.73 12.19
N LYS A 173 -4.59 7.60 11.79
CA LYS A 173 -3.18 7.31 12.12
C LYS A 173 -2.21 7.88 11.08
N VAL A 174 -1.26 8.69 11.55
CA VAL A 174 -0.14 9.23 10.78
C VAL A 174 1.16 8.53 11.14
N LEU A 175 2.10 8.42 10.20
CA LEU A 175 3.43 7.89 10.53
C LEU A 175 4.20 8.93 11.36
N THR A 176 4.62 8.55 12.56
CA THR A 176 5.57 9.28 13.41
C THR A 176 6.90 8.53 13.48
N LYS A 177 7.93 9.12 14.10
CA LYS A 177 9.21 8.41 14.37
C LYS A 177 9.03 7.14 15.20
N ASN A 178 7.94 7.03 15.96
CA ASN A 178 7.63 5.89 16.84
C ASN A 178 6.58 4.94 16.21
N GLY A 179 6.35 5.03 14.89
CA GLY A 179 5.35 4.24 14.16
C GLY A 179 4.02 4.97 13.94
N PHE A 180 2.99 4.22 13.56
CA PHE A 180 1.65 4.76 13.25
C PHE A 180 0.83 5.06 14.52
N VAL A 181 0.67 6.35 14.82
CA VAL A 181 -0.01 6.87 16.01
C VAL A 181 -1.23 7.68 15.57
N SER A 182 -2.32 7.70 16.36
CA SER A 182 -3.49 8.54 16.05
C SER A 182 -3.09 10.02 15.99
N LEU A 183 -3.82 10.83 15.24
CA LEU A 183 -3.54 12.26 15.16
C LEU A 183 -3.62 12.92 16.55
N GLU A 184 -4.67 12.59 17.27
CA GLU A 184 -4.96 13.00 18.65
C GLU A 184 -3.79 12.71 19.60
N ASP A 185 -3.32 11.46 19.64
CA ASP A 185 -2.17 11.07 20.47
C ASP A 185 -0.86 11.73 20.00
N ALA A 186 -0.65 11.81 18.68
CA ALA A 186 0.62 12.23 18.07
C ALA A 186 0.92 13.71 18.29
N ILE A 187 -0.06 14.58 18.14
CA ILE A 187 0.10 16.03 18.34
C ILE A 187 -0.57 16.56 19.62
N GLY A 188 -1.29 15.72 20.35
CA GLY A 188 -2.06 16.14 21.53
C GLY A 188 -3.11 17.17 21.13
N LEU A 189 -3.99 16.76 20.20
CA LEU A 189 -4.99 17.60 19.57
C LEU A 189 -6.26 17.66 20.40
N ASP A 190 -6.58 18.86 20.90
CA ASP A 190 -7.85 19.16 21.58
C ASP A 190 -8.68 20.18 20.79
N LEU A 191 -9.99 20.18 21.02
CA LEU A 191 -10.93 21.15 20.46
C LEU A 191 -11.55 21.98 21.59
N ILE A 192 -11.02 23.20 21.80
CA ILE A 192 -11.50 24.13 22.83
C ILE A 192 -12.27 25.24 22.12
N ASN A 193 -13.58 25.38 22.38
CA ASN A 193 -14.43 26.43 21.78
C ASN A 193 -14.30 26.54 20.25
N ASN A 194 -14.46 25.42 19.54
CA ASN A 194 -14.22 25.27 18.08
C ASN A 194 -12.80 25.63 17.58
N THR A 195 -11.85 25.90 18.47
CA THR A 195 -10.45 26.15 18.15
C THR A 195 -9.62 24.89 18.37
N ALA A 196 -8.89 24.47 17.34
CA ALA A 196 -7.97 23.34 17.44
C ALA A 196 -6.69 23.75 18.16
N VAL A 197 -6.36 23.08 19.26
CA VAL A 197 -5.17 23.33 20.09
C VAL A 197 -4.22 22.14 20.00
N MET A 198 -2.91 22.40 20.02
CA MET A 198 -1.86 21.39 19.89
C MET A 198 -0.93 21.44 21.10
N SER A 199 -0.87 20.36 21.88
CA SER A 199 -0.02 20.29 23.08
C SER A 199 1.35 19.62 22.85
N LYS A 200 1.54 18.85 21.77
CA LYS A 200 2.80 18.11 21.50
C LYS A 200 3.43 18.52 20.17
N ASN A 201 4.74 18.77 20.19
CA ASN A 201 5.54 19.06 18.99
C ASN A 201 6.06 17.76 18.36
N THR A 202 5.42 17.29 17.28
CA THR A 202 5.74 16.00 16.65
C THR A 202 6.13 16.13 15.17
N PHE A 203 6.96 15.20 14.71
CA PHE A 203 7.38 15.05 13.31
C PHE A 203 6.55 13.99 12.61
N ILE A 204 5.95 14.36 11.47
CA ILE A 204 5.13 13.46 10.64
C ILE A 204 5.92 13.01 9.41
N GLY A 205 5.82 11.72 9.11
CA GLY A 205 6.45 11.06 7.97
C GLY A 205 5.83 11.48 6.65
N CYS A 206 6.68 11.96 5.73
CA CYS A 206 6.29 12.54 4.46
C CYS A 206 6.93 11.81 3.27
N ASN A 207 6.25 11.88 2.12
CA ASN A 207 6.80 11.57 0.79
C ASN A 207 8.06 12.43 0.57
N GLY A 208 9.23 11.80 0.66
CA GLY A 208 10.48 12.47 1.03
C GLY A 208 11.46 12.67 -0.11
N VAL A 209 12.73 12.32 0.16
CA VAL A 209 13.87 12.58 -0.74
C VAL A 209 14.17 11.33 -1.56
N LEU A 210 14.79 11.49 -2.73
CA LEU A 210 15.27 10.35 -3.52
C LEU A 210 16.49 9.72 -2.83
N LEU A 211 16.53 8.39 -2.68
CA LEU A 211 17.57 7.66 -1.94
C LEU A 211 18.99 8.08 -2.33
N HIS A 212 19.23 8.24 -3.64
CA HIS A 212 20.54 8.66 -4.18
C HIS A 212 20.92 10.13 -3.90
N GLN A 213 20.13 10.87 -3.13
CA GLN A 213 20.38 12.28 -2.74
C GLN A 213 20.52 12.43 -1.22
N ASP A 214 19.98 11.46 -0.49
CA ASP A 214 20.06 11.28 0.96
C ASP A 214 21.51 10.93 1.36
N TYR A 215 22.09 11.69 2.28
CA TYR A 215 23.51 11.61 2.64
C TYR A 215 23.80 10.38 3.50
N ASP A 216 23.01 10.19 4.56
CA ASP A 216 23.15 9.10 5.51
C ASP A 216 22.87 7.75 4.84
N TRP A 217 21.89 7.72 3.92
CA TRP A 217 21.67 6.53 3.10
C TRP A 217 22.86 6.21 2.19
N LEU A 218 23.45 7.20 1.52
CA LEU A 218 24.59 6.96 0.62
C LEU A 218 25.84 6.47 1.36
N ILE A 219 26.08 6.89 2.60
CA ILE A 219 27.16 6.34 3.45
C ILE A 219 26.91 4.85 3.70
N ASN A 220 25.73 4.50 4.21
CA ASN A 220 25.38 3.12 4.55
C ASN A 220 25.33 2.22 3.31
N ALA A 221 24.84 2.73 2.18
CA ALA A 221 24.85 2.03 0.90
C ALA A 221 26.27 1.85 0.34
N LYS A 222 27.20 2.81 0.56
CA LYS A 222 28.62 2.65 0.20
C LYS A 222 29.25 1.50 0.97
N VAL A 223 29.16 1.49 2.31
CA VAL A 223 29.74 0.44 3.16
C VAL A 223 29.15 -0.93 2.80
N ARG A 224 27.81 -1.05 2.73
CA ARG A 224 27.13 -2.31 2.38
C ARG A 224 27.58 -2.87 1.03
N ASN A 225 27.68 -2.03 0.00
CA ASN A 225 28.00 -2.51 -1.35
C ASN A 225 29.50 -2.76 -1.59
N ILE A 226 30.39 -2.19 -0.79
CA ILE A 226 31.80 -2.62 -0.73
C ILE A 226 31.87 -4.05 -0.19
N ASN A 227 31.27 -4.29 0.99
CA ASN A 227 31.28 -5.60 1.64
C ASN A 227 30.62 -6.69 0.79
N ASN A 228 29.52 -6.36 0.10
CA ASN A 228 28.76 -7.29 -0.74
C ASN A 228 29.32 -7.50 -2.16
N GLY A 229 30.50 -6.96 -2.49
CA GLY A 229 31.13 -7.19 -3.80
C GLY A 229 30.41 -6.54 -5.00
N LYS A 230 29.50 -5.59 -4.78
CA LYS A 230 28.70 -4.93 -5.86
C LYS A 230 29.09 -3.47 -6.16
N GLY A 231 29.73 -2.82 -5.20
CA GLY A 231 30.19 -1.43 -5.27
C GLY A 231 29.16 -0.45 -5.85
N VAL A 232 29.62 0.43 -6.74
CA VAL A 232 28.80 1.50 -7.34
C VAL A 232 27.65 0.96 -8.23
N SER A 233 27.72 -0.27 -8.74
CA SER A 233 26.58 -0.88 -9.45
C SER A 233 25.49 -1.27 -8.47
N GLY A 234 25.85 -1.92 -7.36
CA GLY A 234 24.91 -2.28 -6.29
C GLY A 234 24.20 -1.09 -5.68
N ILE A 235 24.88 0.04 -5.44
CA ILE A 235 24.21 1.28 -4.99
C ILE A 235 23.20 1.80 -6.02
N ALA A 236 23.49 1.64 -7.32
CA ALA A 236 22.60 2.07 -8.40
C ALA A 236 21.37 1.17 -8.53
N GLU A 237 21.55 -0.14 -8.32
CA GLU A 237 20.49 -1.15 -8.21
C GLU A 237 19.62 -0.89 -6.97
N ASP A 238 20.22 -0.76 -5.77
CA ASP A 238 19.56 -0.44 -4.50
C ASP A 238 18.72 0.85 -4.58
N ALA A 239 19.24 1.88 -5.24
CA ALA A 239 18.55 3.17 -5.40
C ALA A 239 17.59 3.20 -6.61
N GLY A 240 17.57 2.16 -7.46
CA GLY A 240 16.75 2.04 -8.66
C GLY A 240 17.12 2.96 -9.84
N VAL A 241 18.28 3.60 -9.82
CA VAL A 241 18.69 4.66 -10.78
C VAL A 241 19.94 4.31 -11.59
N SER A 242 20.30 5.13 -12.58
CA SER A 242 21.50 4.89 -13.38
C SER A 242 22.79 4.98 -12.57
N TYR A 243 23.77 4.15 -12.92
CA TYR A 243 25.14 4.20 -12.41
C TYR A 243 25.78 5.60 -12.46
N HIS A 244 25.48 6.38 -13.51
CA HIS A 244 25.95 7.76 -13.65
C HIS A 244 25.25 8.73 -12.67
N THR A 245 23.98 8.46 -12.32
CA THR A 245 23.24 9.20 -11.29
C THR A 245 23.93 9.04 -9.94
N ILE A 246 24.25 7.81 -9.54
CA ILE A 246 24.99 7.53 -8.30
C ILE A 246 26.35 8.23 -8.29
N ARG A 247 27.15 8.08 -9.36
CA ARG A 247 28.47 8.73 -9.45
C ARG A 247 28.39 10.26 -9.34
N LYS A 248 27.34 10.89 -9.87
CA LYS A 248 27.12 12.34 -9.72
C LYS A 248 26.89 12.73 -8.26
N TRP A 249 26.08 11.98 -7.52
CA TRP A 249 25.72 12.31 -6.14
C TRP A 249 26.77 11.88 -5.11
N LEU A 250 27.44 10.74 -5.29
CA LEU A 250 28.65 10.40 -4.52
C LEU A 250 29.73 11.48 -4.68
N LYS A 251 29.93 12.03 -5.89
CA LYS A 251 30.83 13.18 -6.09
C LYS A 251 30.32 14.44 -5.38
N LYS A 252 29.02 14.76 -5.45
CA LYS A 252 28.45 15.96 -4.80
C LYS A 252 28.62 15.92 -3.26
N HIS A 253 28.51 14.74 -2.67
CA HIS A 253 28.62 14.50 -1.23
C HIS A 253 30.04 14.10 -0.76
N ASN A 254 31.04 14.19 -1.64
CA ASN A 254 32.43 13.76 -1.39
C ASN A 254 32.63 12.27 -1.02
N LEU A 255 31.59 11.43 -1.13
CA LEU A 255 31.61 9.98 -0.86
C LEU A 255 32.21 9.17 -2.02
N ILE A 256 33.30 9.66 -2.63
CA ILE A 256 33.94 9.02 -3.77
C ILE A 256 34.58 7.69 -3.34
N PHE A 257 34.60 6.71 -4.25
CA PHE A 257 35.30 5.45 -4.06
C PHE A 257 36.79 5.61 -4.34
N SER A 258 37.63 5.20 -3.39
CA SER A 258 39.07 5.12 -3.54
C SER A 258 39.49 3.98 -4.48
N LYS A 259 40.75 4.02 -4.94
CA LYS A 259 41.33 2.91 -5.72
C LYS A 259 41.36 1.59 -4.94
N LYS A 260 41.60 1.64 -3.62
CA LYS A 260 41.59 0.47 -2.73
C LYS A 260 40.20 -0.15 -2.65
N GLU A 261 39.18 0.64 -2.28
CA GLU A 261 37.78 0.16 -2.20
C GLU A 261 37.28 -0.41 -3.54
N THR A 262 37.65 0.22 -4.65
CA THR A 262 37.25 -0.22 -6.00
C THR A 262 37.83 -1.59 -6.36
N ALA A 263 39.08 -1.87 -5.95
CA ALA A 263 39.76 -3.13 -6.18
C ALA A 263 39.21 -4.30 -5.33
N MET A 264 38.44 -4.03 -4.26
CA MET A 264 37.85 -5.06 -3.41
C MET A 264 36.64 -5.77 -4.05
N TYR A 265 35.94 -5.11 -4.98
CA TYR A 265 34.72 -5.64 -5.62
C TYR A 265 34.78 -5.68 -7.16
N THR A 266 35.79 -5.06 -7.78
CA THR A 266 35.93 -5.08 -9.25
C THR A 266 37.04 -6.04 -9.64
N GLU A 267 36.69 -7.22 -10.15
CA GLU A 267 37.67 -8.02 -10.87
C GLU A 267 38.21 -7.20 -12.05
N ILE A 268 39.53 -7.22 -12.22
CA ILE A 268 40.20 -6.58 -13.34
C ILE A 268 39.80 -7.36 -14.59
N TRP A 269 38.85 -6.83 -15.37
CA TRP A 269 38.18 -7.50 -16.50
C TRP A 269 39.13 -8.03 -17.61
N ASN A 270 40.37 -7.52 -17.66
CA ASN A 270 41.44 -7.96 -18.54
C ASN A 270 42.57 -8.76 -17.83
N LYS A 271 42.35 -9.23 -16.60
CA LYS A 271 43.27 -10.11 -15.85
C LYS A 271 43.47 -11.43 -16.61
N GLY A 272 44.54 -11.50 -17.39
CA GLY A 272 44.83 -12.62 -18.29
C GLY A 272 44.22 -12.51 -19.70
N LYS A 273 43.80 -11.32 -20.18
CA LYS A 273 43.26 -11.14 -21.54
C LYS A 273 43.87 -9.96 -22.30
N PHE A 274 44.22 -10.19 -23.56
CA PHE A 274 44.79 -9.21 -24.50
C PHE A 274 44.02 -9.25 -25.85
N GLY A 275 43.05 -8.35 -26.09
CA GLY A 275 42.41 -8.13 -27.41
C GLY A 275 40.94 -8.59 -27.60
N TYR A 276 40.23 -8.02 -28.60
CA TYR A 276 38.80 -8.28 -28.98
C TYR A 276 38.49 -7.86 -30.46
N SER A 277 37.51 -8.48 -31.17
CA SER A 277 37.21 -8.28 -32.64
C SER A 277 35.70 -8.46 -33.06
N THR A 278 35.18 -7.94 -34.22
CA THR A 278 33.72 -7.96 -34.65
C THR A 278 33.33 -7.68 -36.17
N GLY A 279 32.09 -7.99 -36.69
CA GLY A 279 31.70 -8.11 -38.17
C GLY A 279 30.61 -7.23 -38.95
N THR A 280 30.12 -7.68 -40.16
CA THR A 280 29.84 -6.89 -41.45
C THR A 280 28.52 -7.11 -42.40
N ARG A 281 28.27 -6.42 -43.60
CA ARG A 281 27.00 -6.34 -44.54
C ARG A 281 26.74 -6.18 -46.24
N SER A 282 27.17 -6.48 -47.60
CA SER A 282 28.16 -7.09 -48.71
C SER A 282 28.60 -6.37 -50.06
N ALA A 283 28.11 -6.58 -51.34
CA ALA A 283 28.51 -5.72 -52.55
C ALA A 283 27.55 -4.60 -53.13
N GLU A 284 26.22 -4.76 -53.27
CA GLU A 284 25.25 -3.78 -53.88
C GLU A 284 24.60 -2.72 -52.95
N THR A 285 24.09 -3.04 -51.76
CA THR A 285 23.43 -2.06 -50.86
C THR A 285 24.32 -1.00 -50.14
N ARG A 286 25.62 -1.12 -49.77
CA ARG A 286 26.54 0.06 -49.60
C ARG A 286 26.99 0.67 -50.94
N LYS A 287 26.44 0.24 -52.07
CA LYS A 287 26.16 1.17 -53.16
C LYS A 287 24.80 1.83 -52.89
N LYS A 288 23.65 1.13 -52.87
CA LYS A 288 22.31 1.74 -52.66
C LYS A 288 22.21 2.72 -51.47
N MET A 289 22.39 2.30 -50.21
CA MET A 289 22.51 3.15 -49.00
C MET A 289 23.63 4.19 -49.06
N SER A 290 24.71 4.00 -49.82
CA SER A 290 25.75 5.03 -50.00
C SER A 290 25.34 6.07 -51.04
N LEU A 291 24.54 5.69 -52.02
CA LEU A 291 24.01 6.53 -53.08
C LEU A 291 22.73 7.26 -52.64
N SER A 292 21.94 6.67 -51.75
CA SER A 292 20.70 7.25 -51.21
C SER A 292 20.84 7.97 -49.88
N ALA A 293 21.88 7.70 -49.08
CA ALA A 293 22.15 8.50 -47.90
C ALA A 293 22.65 9.89 -48.29
N LYS A 294 21.86 10.92 -47.94
CA LYS A 294 22.31 12.31 -47.89
C LYS A 294 23.66 12.38 -47.15
N LYS A 295 24.65 13.03 -47.77
CA LYS A 295 26.05 13.09 -47.32
C LYS A 295 26.51 14.53 -47.15
N GLY A 296 27.52 14.74 -46.32
CA GLY A 296 28.04 16.08 -46.04
C GLY A 296 26.92 17.04 -45.63
N LYS A 297 26.98 18.26 -46.17
CA LYS A 297 26.08 19.39 -45.87
C LYS A 297 24.59 19.04 -45.97
N ASP A 298 24.22 18.16 -46.89
CA ASP A 298 22.82 17.87 -47.24
C ASP A 298 22.15 16.86 -46.31
N SER A 299 22.90 16.29 -45.37
CA SER A 299 22.43 15.29 -44.41
C SER A 299 21.89 15.93 -43.14
N ASN A 300 20.63 15.65 -42.81
CA ASN A 300 19.95 16.09 -41.58
C ASN A 300 20.64 15.60 -40.28
N LEU A 301 21.67 14.75 -40.37
CA LEU A 301 22.48 14.22 -39.27
C LEU A 301 23.96 14.65 -39.31
N TRP A 302 24.36 15.50 -40.27
CA TRP A 302 25.76 15.91 -40.41
C TRP A 302 26.19 16.83 -39.27
N LYS A 303 27.24 16.39 -38.57
CA LYS A 303 27.93 17.16 -37.51
C LYS A 303 29.44 17.27 -37.79
N GLY A 304 29.81 17.37 -39.07
CA GLY A 304 31.19 17.64 -39.49
C GLY A 304 32.20 16.49 -39.45
N GLY A 305 31.80 15.22 -39.39
CA GLY A 305 32.73 14.09 -39.21
C GLY A 305 32.41 12.79 -39.95
N VAL A 306 33.43 11.94 -40.11
CA VAL A 306 33.42 10.65 -40.85
C VAL A 306 32.80 9.52 -40.02
N SER A 307 32.19 8.53 -40.67
CA SER A 307 31.60 7.36 -40.01
C SER A 307 32.61 6.23 -39.77
N SER A 308 32.48 5.55 -38.63
CA SER A 308 33.30 4.39 -38.22
C SER A 308 33.31 3.27 -39.27
N GLU A 309 34.47 2.63 -39.50
CA GLU A 309 34.60 1.56 -40.47
C GLU A 309 33.53 0.49 -40.27
N ARG A 310 33.29 0.00 -39.03
CA ARG A 310 32.26 -1.02 -38.78
C ARG A 310 30.82 -0.64 -39.21
N LYS A 311 30.53 0.62 -39.56
CA LYS A 311 29.26 1.01 -40.22
C LYS A 311 29.33 0.99 -41.75
N MET A 312 30.47 1.34 -42.34
CA MET A 312 30.73 1.06 -43.76
C MET A 312 30.72 -0.45 -43.99
N ILE A 313 31.38 -1.18 -43.09
CA ILE A 313 31.41 -2.62 -42.98
C ILE A 313 30.03 -3.18 -42.58
N GLN A 314 29.20 -2.51 -41.76
CA GLN A 314 27.75 -2.80 -41.66
C GLN A 314 26.94 -2.23 -42.83
N ALA A 315 27.60 -2.13 -43.98
CA ALA A 315 26.97 -2.49 -45.22
C ALA A 315 27.86 -3.37 -46.16
N ASP A 316 28.87 -4.20 -45.75
CA ASP A 316 29.64 -5.27 -46.53
C ASP A 316 29.74 -6.76 -45.89
N ILE A 317 29.01 -7.90 -46.20
CA ILE A 317 28.13 -8.92 -45.49
C ILE A 317 26.78 -9.33 -46.20
N GLU A 318 25.64 -8.76 -45.77
CA GLU A 318 24.25 -8.89 -46.25
C GLU A 318 23.84 -8.33 -47.65
N LYS A 319 24.29 -7.15 -48.13
CA LYS A 319 23.86 -6.44 -49.38
C LYS A 319 23.32 -7.34 -50.52
N HIS A 320 24.04 -8.41 -50.85
CA HIS A 320 23.72 -9.50 -51.79
C HIS A 320 22.43 -10.26 -51.49
N ARG A 321 21.66 -9.82 -50.49
CA ARG A 321 20.47 -10.44 -49.91
C ARG A 321 19.50 -11.02 -50.92
N ASN A 322 19.21 -10.28 -51.97
CA ASN A 322 18.22 -10.68 -52.96
C ASN A 322 18.78 -11.65 -54.01
N ASN A 323 20.10 -11.88 -54.02
CA ASN A 323 20.77 -12.87 -54.84
C ASN A 323 20.92 -14.15 -53.99
N LEU A 324 21.52 -14.05 -52.79
CA LEU A 324 21.66 -15.16 -51.84
C LEU A 324 20.32 -15.85 -51.50
N LEU A 325 19.23 -15.09 -51.35
CA LEU A 325 17.89 -15.68 -51.13
C LEU A 325 17.34 -16.42 -52.36
N LYS A 326 17.82 -16.14 -53.58
CA LYS A 326 17.49 -16.91 -54.78
C LYS A 326 18.41 -18.12 -54.95
N ASP A 327 19.70 -17.95 -54.67
CA ASP A 327 20.71 -19.01 -54.75
C ASP A 327 20.38 -20.17 -53.78
N TYR A 328 19.62 -19.89 -52.71
CA TYR A 328 19.12 -20.85 -51.72
C TYR A 328 17.59 -21.11 -51.84
N ASP A 329 16.93 -20.73 -52.94
CA ASP A 329 15.49 -20.90 -53.20
C ASP A 329 14.56 -20.50 -52.03
N TYR A 330 14.86 -19.36 -51.39
CA TYR A 330 14.18 -18.82 -50.21
C TYR A 330 14.16 -19.75 -48.97
N LEU A 331 15.02 -20.77 -48.95
CA LEU A 331 15.21 -21.69 -47.83
C LEU A 331 16.26 -21.16 -46.83
N CYS A 332 16.12 -21.57 -45.58
CA CYS A 332 17.08 -21.24 -44.52
C CYS A 332 18.31 -22.15 -44.57
N GLY A 333 19.49 -21.61 -44.84
CA GLY A 333 20.77 -22.34 -44.87
C GLY A 333 21.21 -22.99 -43.54
N LEU A 334 20.40 -22.88 -42.47
CA LEU A 334 20.59 -23.59 -41.20
C LEU A 334 19.47 -24.59 -40.86
N CYS A 335 18.29 -24.53 -41.51
CA CYS A 335 17.16 -25.40 -41.14
C CYS A 335 16.28 -25.90 -42.31
N GLY A 336 16.62 -25.60 -43.56
CA GLY A 336 15.91 -26.07 -44.75
C GLY A 336 14.55 -25.41 -45.02
N ASP A 337 13.83 -24.97 -43.98
CA ASP A 337 12.48 -24.39 -44.13
C ASP A 337 12.48 -22.94 -44.67
N SER A 338 11.29 -22.50 -45.11
CA SER A 338 10.95 -21.12 -45.49
C SER A 338 9.89 -20.45 -44.59
N ILE A 339 9.34 -21.18 -43.62
CA ILE A 339 8.09 -20.81 -42.90
C ILE A 339 8.31 -19.80 -41.75
N HIS A 340 9.55 -19.62 -41.25
CA HIS A 340 9.81 -18.92 -39.99
C HIS A 340 10.20 -17.44 -40.13
N GLY A 341 9.41 -16.70 -40.93
CA GLY A 341 9.38 -15.24 -40.92
C GLY A 341 10.57 -14.55 -41.60
N SER A 342 11.03 -13.43 -41.06
CA SER A 342 12.02 -12.58 -41.73
C SER A 342 13.43 -13.19 -41.72
N PHE A 343 14.08 -13.24 -42.87
CA PHE A 343 15.47 -13.69 -42.99
C PHE A 343 16.50 -12.64 -42.54
N HIS A 344 17.69 -13.09 -42.15
CA HIS A 344 18.95 -12.36 -41.97
C HIS A 344 20.04 -13.01 -42.84
N ILE A 345 21.21 -12.39 -42.94
CA ILE A 345 22.39 -13.02 -43.56
C ILE A 345 23.46 -13.23 -42.52
N HIS A 346 23.99 -14.45 -42.50
CA HIS A 346 25.05 -14.90 -41.64
C HIS A 346 26.34 -15.11 -42.44
N HIS A 347 27.49 -14.86 -41.81
CA HIS A 347 28.78 -15.35 -42.27
C HIS A 347 28.97 -16.81 -41.89
N ILE A 348 29.60 -17.60 -42.76
CA ILE A 348 30.04 -18.96 -42.49
C ILE A 348 31.30 -18.92 -41.59
N VAL A 349 32.28 -18.08 -41.96
CA VAL A 349 33.47 -17.74 -41.17
C VAL A 349 33.27 -16.34 -40.58
N SER A 350 33.28 -16.22 -39.26
CA SER A 350 33.02 -14.92 -38.61
C SER A 350 34.12 -13.92 -38.92
N VAL A 351 33.73 -12.67 -39.14
CA VAL A 351 34.66 -11.56 -39.45
C VAL A 351 35.63 -11.29 -38.30
N SER A 352 35.20 -11.61 -37.07
CA SER A 352 36.04 -11.52 -35.89
C SER A 352 37.35 -12.30 -36.10
N ASP A 353 37.26 -13.39 -36.86
CA ASP A 353 38.29 -14.38 -37.11
C ASP A 353 39.01 -14.12 -38.45
N ASN A 354 38.30 -13.60 -39.48
CA ASN A 354 38.95 -13.10 -40.69
C ASN A 354 38.28 -11.86 -41.32
N VAL A 355 39.05 -10.77 -41.41
CA VAL A 355 38.62 -9.45 -41.91
C VAL A 355 38.82 -9.29 -43.44
N SER A 356 39.47 -10.21 -44.16
CA SER A 356 39.48 -10.20 -45.64
C SER A 356 38.18 -10.78 -46.21
N LEU A 357 37.79 -11.96 -45.70
CA LEU A 357 36.53 -12.67 -46.02
C LEU A 357 35.28 -11.86 -45.62
N ALA A 358 35.47 -10.73 -44.95
CA ALA A 358 34.50 -9.70 -44.61
C ALA A 358 33.90 -8.94 -45.81
N ARG A 359 34.24 -9.31 -47.06
CA ARG A 359 33.61 -8.74 -48.29
C ARG A 359 33.29 -9.79 -49.37
N GLU A 360 33.57 -11.08 -49.14
CA GLU A 360 33.49 -12.14 -50.15
C GLU A 360 32.11 -12.81 -50.20
N TYR A 361 31.67 -13.23 -51.40
CA TYR A 361 30.33 -13.80 -51.67
C TYR A 361 30.19 -15.25 -51.18
N SER A 362 31.29 -16.01 -51.21
CA SER A 362 31.37 -17.41 -50.81
C SER A 362 31.14 -17.63 -49.31
N ASN A 363 31.36 -16.60 -48.49
CA ASN A 363 31.34 -16.69 -47.03
C ASN A 363 29.91 -16.57 -46.44
N LEU A 364 28.84 -16.70 -47.23
CA LEU A 364 27.52 -16.11 -46.93
C LEU A 364 26.37 -17.12 -47.01
N MET A 365 25.43 -17.03 -46.06
CA MET A 365 24.17 -17.79 -46.11
C MET A 365 22.95 -16.96 -45.65
N PRO A 366 21.76 -17.15 -46.26
CA PRO A 366 20.50 -16.63 -45.77
C PRO A 366 19.89 -17.56 -44.69
N VAL A 367 19.39 -16.98 -43.60
CA VAL A 367 18.85 -17.74 -42.46
C VAL A 367 17.66 -17.03 -41.81
N HIS A 368 16.67 -17.75 -41.26
CA HIS A 368 15.57 -17.12 -40.51
C HIS A 368 16.09 -16.30 -39.32
N ALA A 369 15.42 -15.19 -38.98
CA ALA A 369 15.81 -14.36 -37.84
C ALA A 369 15.83 -15.12 -36.51
N LYS A 370 14.89 -16.05 -36.31
CA LYS A 370 14.88 -16.95 -35.15
C LYS A 370 16.09 -17.90 -35.16
N CYS A 371 16.26 -18.68 -36.23
CA CYS A 371 17.40 -19.59 -36.39
C CYS A 371 18.75 -18.87 -36.26
N HIS A 372 18.87 -17.63 -36.73
CA HIS A 372 20.03 -16.78 -36.54
C HIS A 372 20.23 -16.41 -35.06
N MET A 373 19.19 -15.98 -34.34
CA MET A 373 19.30 -15.70 -32.90
C MET A 373 19.68 -16.94 -32.07
N ASP A 374 19.14 -18.10 -32.44
CA ASP A 374 19.40 -19.38 -31.76
C ASP A 374 20.82 -19.91 -32.10
N HIS A 375 21.28 -19.75 -33.35
CA HIS A 375 22.66 -20.09 -33.77
C HIS A 375 23.72 -19.19 -33.09
N HIS A 376 23.43 -17.90 -32.93
CA HIS A 376 24.23 -16.97 -32.13
C HIS A 376 23.99 -17.09 -30.61
N LYS A 377 23.12 -18.02 -30.17
CA LYS A 377 22.70 -18.24 -28.77
C LYS A 377 22.39 -16.95 -27.98
N LEU A 378 21.67 -16.02 -28.62
CA LEU A 378 21.11 -14.81 -27.97
C LEU A 378 19.67 -14.99 -27.46
N SER A 379 19.24 -16.24 -27.34
CA SER A 379 18.01 -16.68 -26.68
C SER A 379 18.33 -17.09 -25.22
N GLY A 380 18.26 -16.12 -24.30
CA GLY A 380 18.55 -16.29 -22.87
C GLY A 380 19.70 -15.42 -22.37
N ASP A 381 19.51 -14.83 -21.18
CA ASP A 381 20.44 -14.14 -20.25
C ASP A 381 21.49 -13.11 -20.72
N GLN A 382 21.96 -13.11 -21.97
CA GLN A 382 23.01 -12.18 -22.45
C GLN A 382 22.47 -10.84 -23.01
N LYS A 383 21.42 -10.28 -22.38
CA LYS A 383 20.94 -8.92 -22.70
C LYS A 383 21.89 -7.87 -22.12
N THR A 384 22.85 -7.41 -22.91
CA THR A 384 23.78 -6.32 -22.52
C THR A 384 23.13 -4.94 -22.40
N TRP A 385 21.95 -4.74 -22.99
CA TRP A 385 21.06 -3.65 -22.60
C TRP A 385 20.46 -3.94 -21.22
N ARG A 386 21.09 -3.39 -20.17
CA ARG A 386 20.48 -3.29 -18.84
C ARG A 386 19.07 -2.73 -18.99
N GLU A 387 18.09 -3.36 -18.35
CA GLU A 387 16.74 -2.79 -18.26
C GLU A 387 16.82 -1.38 -17.67
N LYS A 388 16.01 -0.45 -18.19
CA LYS A 388 16.07 0.95 -17.76
C LYS A 388 15.66 1.06 -16.31
N SER A 389 16.66 1.18 -15.43
CA SER A 389 16.57 1.28 -13.97
C SER A 389 15.28 1.98 -13.52
N SER A 390 14.33 1.20 -13.04
CA SER A 390 12.90 1.54 -13.01
C SER A 390 12.45 2.13 -11.66
N GLY A 391 13.37 2.67 -10.86
CA GLY A 391 13.10 3.20 -9.53
C GLY A 391 13.79 4.54 -9.28
N ASN A 392 13.09 5.66 -9.46
CA ASN A 392 13.42 6.86 -8.66
C ASN A 392 12.83 6.63 -7.26
N THR A 393 13.49 5.76 -6.50
CA THR A 393 13.06 5.24 -5.19
C THR A 393 13.42 6.24 -4.08
N MET A 394 12.60 6.33 -3.03
CA MET A 394 12.59 7.45 -2.09
C MET A 394 12.59 7.00 -0.62
N THR A 395 13.23 7.79 0.24
CA THR A 395 13.16 7.69 1.72
C THR A 395 12.00 8.52 2.27
N VAL A 396 11.56 8.20 3.49
CA VAL A 396 10.69 9.09 4.29
C VAL A 396 11.44 10.37 4.65
N SER A 397 10.77 11.52 4.53
CA SER A 397 11.24 12.80 5.07
C SER A 397 10.40 13.15 6.29
N TRP A 398 11.05 13.61 7.37
CA TRP A 398 10.36 14.03 8.58
C TRP A 398 10.13 15.53 8.54
N SER A 399 8.89 15.97 8.75
CA SER A 399 8.54 17.40 8.87
C SER A 399 7.74 17.64 10.14
N LYS A 400 8.08 18.70 10.87
CA LYS A 400 7.33 19.10 12.06
C LYS A 400 5.96 19.67 11.66
N VAL A 401 4.98 19.52 12.55
CA VAL A 401 3.69 20.23 12.46
C VAL A 401 3.88 21.70 12.84
N LYS A 402 3.38 22.61 11.99
CA LYS A 402 3.49 24.07 12.14
C LYS A 402 2.20 24.72 12.64
N LYS A 403 1.05 24.23 12.19
CA LYS A 403 -0.28 24.76 12.55
C LYS A 403 -1.34 23.68 12.40
N VAL A 404 -2.36 23.72 13.27
CA VAL A 404 -3.62 22.97 13.13
C VAL A 404 -4.77 23.97 13.07
N LYS A 405 -5.87 23.60 12.39
CA LYS A 405 -7.10 24.39 12.28
C LYS A 405 -8.29 23.43 12.16
N TYR A 406 -9.37 23.68 12.89
CA TYR A 406 -10.63 22.95 12.72
C TYR A 406 -11.38 23.45 11.48
N LEU A 407 -11.92 22.54 10.67
CA LEU A 407 -12.67 22.83 9.43
C LEU A 407 -14.17 22.52 9.54
N GLY A 408 -14.67 22.22 10.73
CA GLY A 408 -16.06 21.81 10.93
C GLY A 408 -16.34 20.37 10.54
N LYS A 409 -17.63 20.05 10.41
CA LYS A 409 -18.13 18.73 10.03
C LYS A 409 -18.27 18.61 8.52
N GLN A 410 -17.59 17.64 7.91
CA GLN A 410 -17.61 17.39 6.46
C GLN A 410 -17.69 15.89 6.16
N MET A 411 -17.98 15.53 4.91
CA MET A 411 -18.09 14.13 4.49
C MET A 411 -16.70 13.48 4.35
N THR A 412 -16.49 12.37 5.07
CA THR A 412 -15.24 11.62 5.05
C THR A 412 -15.31 10.38 4.18
N TYR A 413 -14.15 10.01 3.63
CA TYR A 413 -13.92 8.90 2.71
C TYR A 413 -12.60 8.23 3.07
N ASP A 414 -12.36 7.00 2.64
CA ASP A 414 -11.05 6.36 2.77
C ASP A 414 -10.85 5.32 1.66
N LEU A 415 -9.66 4.69 1.65
CA LEU A 415 -9.31 3.65 0.69
C LEU A 415 -8.55 2.49 1.34
N GLU A 416 -8.70 1.31 0.76
CA GLU A 416 -7.90 0.12 1.08
C GLU A 416 -6.88 -0.12 -0.04
N ILE A 417 -5.60 -0.29 0.31
CA ILE A 417 -4.53 -0.69 -0.62
C ILE A 417 -4.32 -2.20 -0.55
N ASN A 418 -4.06 -2.83 -1.70
CA ASN A 418 -3.64 -4.22 -1.79
C ASN A 418 -2.15 -4.39 -1.41
N HIS A 419 -1.79 -4.21 -0.13
CA HIS A 419 -0.43 -4.45 0.39
C HIS A 419 -0.40 -4.54 1.93
N ASP A 420 0.41 -5.45 2.48
CA ASP A 420 0.61 -5.72 3.92
C ASP A 420 0.99 -4.48 4.74
N SER A 421 1.59 -3.48 4.11
CA SER A 421 2.09 -2.27 4.79
C SER A 421 0.96 -1.38 5.32
N HIS A 422 -0.29 -1.59 4.88
CA HIS A 422 -1.50 -0.95 5.40
C HIS A 422 -1.43 0.58 5.54
N ASN A 423 -0.83 1.24 4.54
CA ASN A 423 -0.69 2.70 4.48
C ASN A 423 -0.69 3.21 3.02
N TYR A 424 -0.85 4.52 2.84
CA TYR A 424 -0.72 5.21 1.56
C TYR A 424 -0.20 6.64 1.72
N VAL A 425 0.11 7.29 0.60
CA VAL A 425 0.56 8.69 0.56
C VAL A 425 -0.57 9.62 0.13
N ALA A 426 -1.06 10.45 1.06
CA ALA A 426 -2.14 11.41 0.88
C ALA A 426 -1.60 12.85 1.06
N ASN A 427 -1.86 13.76 0.12
CA ASN A 427 -1.24 15.11 0.05
C ASN A 427 0.32 15.14 0.21
N GLY A 428 1.00 14.00 0.03
CA GLY A 428 2.45 13.88 0.26
C GLY A 428 2.88 13.59 1.70
N VAL A 429 1.93 13.24 2.57
CA VAL A 429 2.08 12.72 3.94
C VAL A 429 1.79 11.21 3.96
N ILE A 430 2.41 10.44 4.85
CA ILE A 430 2.15 9.00 5.02
C ILE A 430 1.02 8.80 6.04
N VAL A 431 -0.06 8.15 5.61
CA VAL A 431 -1.25 7.85 6.41
C VAL A 431 -1.52 6.35 6.42
N HIS A 432 -2.01 5.81 7.55
CA HIS A 432 -2.48 4.43 7.63
C HIS A 432 -3.75 4.27 6.79
N ASN A 433 -3.98 3.11 6.20
CA ASN A 433 -5.25 2.87 5.51
C ASN A 433 -6.36 2.55 6.52
N SER A 434 -7.58 3.04 6.31
CA SER A 434 -8.74 2.43 6.95
C SER A 434 -9.03 1.11 6.23
N GLN A 435 -9.13 0.00 6.98
CA GLN A 435 -9.77 -1.21 6.48
C GLN A 435 -11.26 -1.10 6.81
N ARG A 436 -12.13 -1.32 5.82
CA ARG A 436 -13.61 -1.26 5.94
C ARG A 436 -14.24 -2.45 6.71
N TYR A 437 -13.37 -3.20 7.39
CA TYR A 437 -13.62 -4.39 8.18
C TYR A 437 -12.31 -4.65 8.93
N ALA A 438 -12.33 -4.63 10.27
CA ALA A 438 -11.14 -4.95 11.08
C ALA A 438 -10.41 -6.23 10.62
N ASP A 439 -9.08 -6.18 10.54
CA ASP A 439 -8.26 -7.35 10.20
C ASP A 439 -8.33 -8.37 11.34
N THR A 440 -8.79 -9.59 11.03
CA THR A 440 -9.01 -10.63 12.06
C THR A 440 -7.71 -11.11 12.69
N THR A 441 -6.58 -10.91 12.00
CA THR A 441 -5.21 -11.14 12.49
C THR A 441 -4.72 -10.12 13.51
N LEU A 442 -5.24 -8.87 13.49
CA LEU A 442 -4.84 -7.81 14.43
C LEU A 442 -5.49 -7.94 15.81
N LEU A 443 -6.37 -8.92 16.00
CA LEU A 443 -7.20 -9.06 17.20
C LEU A 443 -6.76 -10.22 18.10
N SER A 444 -6.09 -11.24 17.55
CA SER A 444 -5.51 -12.38 18.26
C SER A 444 -4.76 -13.30 17.30
N GLU A 445 -3.59 -13.82 17.68
CA GLU A 445 -2.90 -14.85 16.89
C GLU A 445 -3.63 -16.20 16.91
N GLU A 446 -4.33 -16.50 18.01
CA GLU A 446 -5.17 -17.69 18.20
C GLU A 446 -6.64 -17.31 18.44
N ILE A 447 -7.59 -18.08 17.88
CA ILE A 447 -9.02 -17.91 18.20
C ILE A 447 -9.27 -18.50 19.60
N PRO A 448 -9.76 -17.72 20.59
CA PRO A 448 -9.96 -18.21 21.95
C PRO A 448 -11.04 -19.29 22.02
N LEU A 449 -10.81 -20.29 22.86
CA LEU A 449 -11.84 -21.26 23.23
C LEU A 449 -12.95 -20.61 24.08
N PHE A 450 -14.13 -21.20 24.02
CA PHE A 450 -15.31 -20.80 24.79
C PHE A 450 -15.75 -21.93 25.73
N GLU A 451 -16.45 -21.58 26.81
CA GLU A 451 -16.97 -22.55 27.77
C GLU A 451 -18.03 -23.46 27.12
N LEU A 452 -17.85 -24.77 27.24
CA LEU A 452 -18.84 -25.75 26.80
C LEU A 452 -19.86 -25.98 27.92
N ARG A 453 -21.10 -25.52 27.70
CA ARG A 453 -22.24 -25.59 28.64
C ARG A 453 -23.41 -26.35 28.02
N ARG A 454 -24.21 -27.02 28.86
CA ARG A 454 -25.43 -27.75 28.47
C ARG A 454 -26.61 -26.80 28.33
N GLN A 455 -27.54 -27.12 27.43
CA GLN A 455 -28.78 -26.36 27.28
C GLN A 455 -29.70 -26.55 28.49
N ASP A 456 -30.23 -25.46 29.05
CA ASP A 456 -31.31 -25.51 30.03
C ASP A 456 -32.64 -25.86 29.33
N ASN A 457 -33.30 -26.91 29.81
CA ASN A 457 -34.55 -27.44 29.24
C ASN A 457 -35.81 -26.66 29.66
N LYS A 458 -35.75 -25.86 30.74
CA LYS A 458 -36.84 -25.00 31.21
C LYS A 458 -36.71 -23.59 30.63
N ASN A 459 -35.52 -23.01 30.68
CA ASN A 459 -35.23 -21.70 30.06
C ASN A 459 -34.32 -21.88 28.84
N ARG A 460 -34.91 -21.86 27.64
CA ARG A 460 -34.18 -22.00 26.36
C ARG A 460 -33.16 -20.88 26.06
N GLN A 461 -33.06 -19.84 26.88
CA GLN A 461 -32.07 -18.77 26.78
C GLN A 461 -30.93 -18.91 27.82
N ASN A 462 -31.01 -19.91 28.71
CA ASN A 462 -30.04 -20.20 29.75
C ASN A 462 -29.20 -21.45 29.40
N SER A 463 -28.08 -21.62 30.11
CA SER A 463 -27.13 -22.73 29.93
C SER A 463 -26.54 -23.16 31.27
N ILE A 464 -26.48 -24.47 31.53
CA ILE A 464 -25.96 -25.07 32.77
C ILE A 464 -24.51 -25.52 32.53
N ASP A 465 -23.61 -25.25 33.48
CA ASP A 465 -22.19 -25.62 33.37
C ASP A 465 -21.91 -26.95 34.09
N ASP A 466 -22.47 -28.05 33.55
CA ASP A 466 -22.47 -29.39 34.16
C ASP A 466 -21.86 -30.48 33.24
N ILE A 467 -21.05 -30.07 32.26
CA ILE A 467 -20.33 -30.98 31.35
C ILE A 467 -19.04 -31.47 32.01
N SER A 468 -18.83 -32.80 32.05
CA SER A 468 -17.62 -33.39 32.64
C SER A 468 -16.33 -32.99 31.90
N ASP A 469 -15.22 -32.95 32.62
CA ASP A 469 -13.94 -32.49 32.06
C ASP A 469 -13.36 -33.41 30.98
N GLU A 470 -13.70 -34.70 30.99
CA GLU A 470 -13.43 -35.62 29.88
C GLU A 470 -14.11 -35.17 28.58
N ILE A 471 -15.40 -34.82 28.66
CA ILE A 471 -16.19 -34.37 27.51
C ILE A 471 -15.72 -32.98 27.06
N ARG A 472 -15.44 -32.06 28.01
CA ARG A 472 -14.83 -30.75 27.73
C ARG A 472 -13.50 -30.92 26.98
N SER A 473 -12.58 -31.75 27.49
CA SER A 473 -11.27 -32.02 26.87
C SER A 473 -11.40 -32.60 25.45
N LYS A 474 -12.24 -33.64 25.29
CA LYS A 474 -12.53 -34.30 24.01
C LYS A 474 -13.02 -33.33 22.93
N TRP A 475 -13.87 -32.37 23.28
CA TRP A 475 -14.37 -31.37 22.34
C TRP A 475 -13.42 -30.19 22.16
N ASN A 476 -12.76 -29.71 23.21
CA ASN A 476 -11.79 -28.61 23.12
C ASN A 476 -10.63 -28.94 22.15
N THR A 477 -10.14 -30.18 22.14
CA THR A 477 -9.13 -30.64 21.16
C THR A 477 -9.65 -30.54 19.72
N LYS A 478 -10.88 -31.02 19.46
CA LYS A 478 -11.50 -30.92 18.12
C LYS A 478 -11.79 -29.49 17.69
N ILE A 479 -12.14 -28.61 18.63
CA ILE A 479 -12.36 -27.18 18.37
C ILE A 479 -11.03 -26.48 18.02
N ARG A 480 -9.94 -26.77 18.75
CA ARG A 480 -8.59 -26.28 18.39
C ARG A 480 -8.17 -26.73 16.99
N GLU A 481 -8.35 -28.01 16.67
CA GLU A 481 -8.07 -28.51 15.32
C GLU A 481 -8.88 -27.79 14.24
N HIS A 482 -10.19 -27.59 14.46
CA HIS A 482 -11.05 -26.88 13.52
C HIS A 482 -10.61 -25.42 13.35
N PHE A 483 -10.29 -24.72 14.44
CA PHE A 483 -9.81 -23.34 14.40
C PHE A 483 -8.48 -23.22 13.65
N ALA A 484 -7.53 -24.13 13.89
CA ALA A 484 -6.26 -24.19 13.16
C ALA A 484 -6.49 -24.45 11.66
N LYS A 485 -7.37 -25.41 11.31
CA LYS A 485 -7.72 -25.74 9.91
C LYS A 485 -8.42 -24.58 9.20
N SER A 486 -9.38 -23.90 9.84
CA SER A 486 -10.03 -22.70 9.30
C SER A 486 -9.08 -21.51 9.17
N LYS A 487 -8.12 -21.33 10.09
CA LYS A 487 -7.10 -20.27 9.98
C LYS A 487 -6.13 -20.56 8.83
N ALA A 488 -5.60 -21.78 8.72
CA ALA A 488 -4.71 -22.16 7.63
C ALA A 488 -5.40 -22.04 6.25
N LEU A 489 -6.69 -22.39 6.16
CA LEU A 489 -7.49 -22.21 4.95
C LEU A 489 -7.72 -20.71 4.63
N TYR A 490 -7.91 -19.86 5.65
CA TYR A 490 -7.98 -18.41 5.49
C TYR A 490 -6.65 -17.83 4.98
N ASP A 491 -5.54 -18.14 5.65
CA ASP A 491 -4.22 -17.63 5.31
C ASP A 491 -3.83 -18.06 3.87
N GLY A 492 -4.13 -19.31 3.48
CA GLY A 492 -3.96 -19.80 2.10
C GLY A 492 -4.86 -19.08 1.08
N MET A 493 -6.14 -18.88 1.38
CA MET A 493 -7.04 -18.09 0.51
C MET A 493 -6.53 -16.65 0.31
N ILE A 494 -5.97 -16.02 1.34
CA ILE A 494 -5.36 -14.68 1.21
C ILE A 494 -4.07 -14.73 0.36
N GLN A 495 -3.25 -15.77 0.54
CA GLN A 495 -2.03 -15.98 -0.26
C GLN A 495 -2.33 -16.15 -1.77
N ASP A 496 -3.40 -16.87 -2.11
CA ASP A 496 -3.89 -17.03 -3.49
C ASP A 496 -4.62 -15.78 -4.03
N GLY A 497 -4.69 -14.69 -3.25
CA GLY A 497 -5.28 -13.42 -3.65
C GLY A 497 -6.81 -13.36 -3.58
N VAL A 498 -7.46 -14.33 -2.92
CA VAL A 498 -8.91 -14.28 -2.68
C VAL A 498 -9.23 -13.13 -1.73
N ALA A 499 -10.26 -12.35 -2.05
CA ALA A 499 -10.57 -11.15 -1.31
C ALA A 499 -10.95 -11.44 0.17
N LYS A 500 -10.48 -10.60 1.11
CA LYS A 500 -10.63 -10.81 2.57
C LYS A 500 -12.08 -11.04 3.00
N GLU A 501 -13.03 -10.39 2.35
CA GLU A 501 -14.47 -10.56 2.56
C GLU A 501 -14.95 -11.98 2.20
N CYS A 502 -14.46 -12.58 1.11
CA CYS A 502 -14.75 -13.96 0.73
C CYS A 502 -14.07 -14.96 1.68
N ALA A 503 -12.80 -14.74 2.03
CA ALA A 503 -12.09 -15.57 3.00
C ALA A 503 -12.69 -15.46 4.43
N ARG A 504 -13.31 -14.34 4.81
CA ARG A 504 -13.98 -14.18 6.11
C ARG A 504 -15.23 -15.05 6.32
N PHE A 505 -15.73 -15.77 5.31
CA PHE A 505 -16.86 -16.71 5.47
C PHE A 505 -16.46 -18.07 6.07
N ILE A 506 -15.22 -18.52 5.91
CA ILE A 506 -14.72 -19.80 6.48
C ILE A 506 -14.18 -19.67 7.92
N LEU A 507 -14.06 -18.43 8.43
CA LEU A 507 -13.60 -18.14 9.79
C LEU A 507 -14.73 -18.37 10.82
N PRO A 508 -14.50 -19.12 11.92
CA PRO A 508 -15.51 -19.42 12.94
C PRO A 508 -16.17 -18.17 13.54
N LEU A 509 -17.42 -18.31 14.01
CA LEU A 509 -18.13 -17.23 14.74
C LEU A 509 -17.44 -16.83 16.06
N ALA A 510 -16.59 -17.71 16.60
CA ALA A 510 -15.74 -17.44 17.77
C ALA A 510 -14.57 -16.47 17.48
N THR A 511 -14.25 -16.20 16.20
CA THR A 511 -13.19 -15.25 15.80
C THR A 511 -13.42 -13.89 16.50
N PRO A 512 -12.41 -13.33 17.18
CA PRO A 512 -12.53 -12.01 17.79
C PRO A 512 -12.81 -10.88 16.79
N THR A 513 -13.43 -9.81 17.28
CA THR A 513 -13.75 -8.59 16.55
C THR A 513 -13.84 -7.42 17.52
N ARG A 514 -13.40 -6.25 17.05
CA ARG A 514 -13.55 -4.96 17.74
C ARG A 514 -14.71 -4.21 17.11
N LEU A 515 -15.50 -3.53 17.91
CA LEU A 515 -16.54 -2.61 17.44
C LEU A 515 -16.59 -1.39 18.35
N TYR A 516 -16.81 -0.21 17.77
CA TYR A 516 -17.13 1.00 18.52
C TYR A 516 -18.65 1.17 18.55
N MET A 517 -19.19 1.45 19.72
CA MET A 517 -20.62 1.59 19.98
C MET A 517 -20.86 2.94 20.63
N ASN A 518 -21.46 3.88 19.90
CA ASN A 518 -21.86 5.20 20.41
C ASN A 518 -23.40 5.22 20.58
N GLY A 519 -23.88 5.71 21.72
CA GLY A 519 -25.31 5.91 21.97
C GLY A 519 -25.55 6.99 23.01
N ASN A 520 -26.77 7.52 23.02
CA ASN A 520 -27.22 8.42 24.08
C ASN A 520 -27.51 7.67 25.38
N LEU A 521 -27.54 8.37 26.53
CA LEU A 521 -27.69 7.69 27.84
C LEU A 521 -29.00 6.92 27.94
N ARG A 522 -30.11 7.42 27.35
CA ARG A 522 -31.38 6.69 27.21
C ARG A 522 -31.16 5.30 26.59
N SER A 523 -30.38 5.23 25.50
CA SER A 523 -30.09 3.97 24.80
C SER A 523 -29.21 3.05 25.65
N TRP A 524 -28.21 3.58 26.35
CA TRP A 524 -27.36 2.80 27.26
C TRP A 524 -28.14 2.22 28.45
N ILE A 525 -28.97 3.02 29.13
CA ILE A 525 -29.87 2.57 30.20
C ILE A 525 -30.79 1.45 29.70
N THR A 526 -31.36 1.61 28.50
CA THR A 526 -32.24 0.61 27.87
C THR A 526 -31.46 -0.68 27.51
N TYR A 527 -30.25 -0.56 26.98
CA TYR A 527 -29.38 -1.71 26.64
C TYR A 527 -28.99 -2.49 27.89
N ILE A 528 -28.47 -1.80 28.91
CA ILE A 528 -28.00 -2.39 30.17
C ILE A 528 -29.16 -3.10 30.88
N SER A 529 -30.26 -2.40 31.11
CA SER A 529 -31.42 -2.95 31.86
C SER A 529 -32.17 -4.08 31.13
N LEU A 530 -31.96 -4.25 29.82
CA LEU A 530 -32.46 -5.37 29.03
C LEU A 530 -31.46 -6.54 28.96
N ARG A 531 -30.16 -6.26 28.87
CA ARG A 531 -29.09 -7.26 28.72
C ARG A 531 -28.50 -7.79 30.01
N GLU A 532 -28.79 -7.16 31.15
CA GLU A 532 -28.44 -7.70 32.48
C GLU A 532 -29.43 -8.78 32.96
N LYS A 533 -30.60 -8.94 32.32
CA LYS A 533 -31.68 -9.85 32.74
C LYS A 533 -31.47 -11.31 32.29
N ASN A 534 -32.02 -12.24 33.07
CA ASN A 534 -31.91 -13.71 32.99
C ASN A 534 -32.41 -14.40 31.68
N GLY A 535 -32.72 -13.64 30.62
CA GLY A 535 -33.01 -14.13 29.26
C GLY A 535 -31.93 -13.75 28.23
N THR A 536 -30.79 -13.22 28.68
CA THR A 536 -29.65 -12.87 27.83
C THR A 536 -28.52 -13.89 28.03
N GLN A 537 -27.80 -14.23 26.96
CA GLN A 537 -26.65 -15.13 26.98
C GLN A 537 -25.55 -14.63 27.96
N LYS A 538 -24.93 -15.54 28.74
CA LYS A 538 -23.91 -15.26 29.78
C LYS A 538 -22.85 -14.26 29.31
N GLU A 539 -22.31 -14.45 28.12
CA GLU A 539 -21.27 -13.62 27.52
C GLU A 539 -21.74 -12.20 27.16
N HIS A 540 -23.01 -12.04 26.79
CA HIS A 540 -23.63 -10.73 26.54
C HIS A 540 -24.04 -10.05 27.86
N ILE A 541 -24.40 -10.82 28.90
CA ILE A 541 -24.53 -10.30 30.28
C ILE A 541 -23.17 -9.76 30.77
N GLU A 542 -22.06 -10.45 30.52
CA GLU A 542 -20.70 -9.98 30.90
C GLU A 542 -20.38 -8.63 30.25
N ILE A 543 -20.58 -8.51 28.92
CA ILE A 543 -20.38 -7.24 28.20
C ILE A 543 -21.30 -6.15 28.76
N ALA A 544 -22.59 -6.44 29.00
CA ALA A 544 -23.52 -5.47 29.56
C ALA A 544 -23.11 -5.00 30.98
N LYS A 545 -22.53 -5.89 31.80
CA LYS A 545 -21.97 -5.55 33.12
C LYS A 545 -20.69 -4.71 33.02
N GLN A 546 -19.81 -4.99 32.05
CA GLN A 546 -18.63 -4.14 31.80
C GLN A 546 -19.04 -2.74 31.31
N CYS A 547 -20.00 -2.64 30.37
CA CYS A 547 -20.59 -1.37 29.96
C CYS A 547 -21.26 -0.63 31.14
N LYS A 548 -22.01 -1.35 31.99
CA LYS A 548 -22.67 -0.79 33.18
C LYS A 548 -21.66 -0.25 34.19
N LYS A 549 -20.53 -0.93 34.41
CA LYS A 549 -19.47 -0.44 35.28
C LYS A 549 -18.98 0.93 34.82
N ILE A 550 -18.58 1.05 33.54
CA ILE A 550 -18.11 2.31 32.95
C ILE A 550 -19.20 3.38 32.97
N PHE A 551 -20.46 3.02 32.71
CA PHE A 551 -21.63 3.91 32.77
C PHE A 551 -21.95 4.41 34.19
N CYS A 552 -21.43 3.79 35.25
CA CYS A 552 -21.56 4.23 36.63
C CYS A 552 -20.27 4.83 37.21
N GLU A 553 -19.17 4.82 36.44
CA GLU A 553 -17.90 5.47 36.77
C GLU A 553 -17.74 6.83 36.08
N GLN A 554 -18.70 7.22 35.21
CA GLN A 554 -18.73 8.44 34.39
C GLN A 554 -20.10 9.13 34.48
#